data_AF-A0A6L8GMK8-F1
#
_entry.id   AF-A0A6L8GMK8-F1
#
_cell.length_a   1.000
_cell.length_b   1.000
_cell.length_c   1.000
_cell.angle_alpha   90.00
_cell.angle_beta   90.00
_cell.angle_gamma   90.00
#
_symmetry.space_group_name_H-M   'P 1'
#
loop_
_entity.id
_entity.type
_entity.pdbx_description
1 polymer ?
#
loop_
_entity_poly.entity_id
_entity_poly.type
_entity_poly.pdbx_seq_one_letter_code
_entity_poly.pdbx_strand_id
1 'polypeptide(L)' 'MATLSRTSDKARLLDKARHLFGQAELRAAEGNLEQAAELIVRGLHYEHRAARLGPQVLQLIKSA' A
#
# COMPACT_ATOMS: atom_id res chain seq x y z
N MET A 1 -15.15 -16.11 -8.78
CA MET A 1 -15.16 -15.49 -7.43
C MET A 1 -13.79 -14.92 -6.98
N ALA A 2 -12.67 -15.11 -7.70
CA ALA A 2 -11.33 -14.67 -7.25
C ALA A 2 -11.01 -13.17 -7.44
N THR A 3 -11.68 -12.49 -8.38
CA THR A 3 -11.42 -11.08 -8.73
C THR A 3 -11.91 -10.08 -7.68
N LEU A 4 -13.05 -10.38 -7.03
CA LEU A 4 -13.58 -9.56 -5.94
C LEU A 4 -12.65 -9.55 -4.72
N SER A 5 -12.10 -10.72 -4.36
CA SER A 5 -11.19 -10.88 -3.22
C SER A 5 -9.87 -10.12 -3.39
N ARG A 6 -9.26 -10.16 -4.59
CA ARG A 6 -8.04 -9.38 -4.89
C ARG A 6 -8.28 -7.88 -4.86
N THR A 7 -9.46 -7.43 -5.28
CA THR A 7 -9.83 -6.00 -5.26
C THR A 7 -10.03 -5.51 -3.83
N SER A 8 -10.67 -6.30 -2.96
CA SER A 8 -10.77 -6.00 -1.53
C SER A 8 -9.42 -6.01 -0.81
N ASP A 9 -8.51 -6.93 -1.17
CA ASP A 9 -7.17 -6.96 -0.59
C ASP A 9 -6.32 -5.76 -1.02
N LYS A 10 -6.40 -5.37 -2.30
CA LYS A 10 -5.74 -4.14 -2.79
C LYS A 10 -6.27 -2.91 -2.06
N ALA A 11 -7.58 -2.77 -1.93
CA ALA A 11 -8.20 -1.65 -1.22
C ALA A 11 -7.75 -1.59 0.24
N ARG A 12 -7.70 -2.73 0.93
CA ARG A 12 -7.23 -2.82 2.32
C ARG A 12 -5.76 -2.42 2.49
N LEU A 13 -4.89 -2.77 1.55
CA LEU A 13 -3.48 -2.36 1.59
C LEU A 13 -3.32 -0.86 1.38
N LEU A 14 -4.06 -0.27 0.43
CA LEU A 14 -4.04 1.17 0.20
C LEU A 14 -4.61 1.94 1.40
N ASP A 15 -5.60 1.39 2.08
CA ASP A 15 -6.15 1.99 3.29
C ASP A 15 -5.15 2.03 4.45
N LYS A 16 -4.40 0.94 4.65
CA LYS A 16 -3.29 0.89 5.60
C LYS A 16 -2.21 1.91 5.27
N ALA A 17 -1.85 2.05 4.00
CA ALA A 17 -0.87 3.04 3.56
C ALA A 17 -1.32 4.47 3.91
N ARG A 18 -2.57 4.83 3.58
CA ARG A 18 -3.15 6.14 3.93
C ARG A 18 -3.12 6.43 5.42
N HIS A 19 -3.46 5.45 6.26
CA HIS A 19 -3.42 5.63 7.70
C HIS A 19 -2.01 5.93 8.22
N LEU A 20 -1.01 5.20 7.70
CA LEU A 20 0.39 5.41 8.06
C LEU A 20 0.91 6.78 7.61
N PHE A 21 0.52 7.25 6.43
CA PHE A 21 0.90 8.59 5.97
C PHE A 21 0.26 9.69 6.83
N GLY A 22 -1.02 9.57 7.19
CA GLY A 22 -1.64 10.51 8.13
C GLY A 22 -0.93 10.54 9.49
N GLN A 23 -0.52 9.38 10.02
CA GLN A 23 0.29 9.33 11.24
C GLN A 23 1.68 9.95 11.05
N ALA A 24 2.30 9.75 9.89
CA ALA A 24 3.59 10.35 9.57
C ALA A 24 3.52 11.88 9.53
N GLU A 25 2.45 12.44 8.95
CA GLU A 25 2.19 13.88 8.94
C GLU A 25 2.06 14.44 10.36
N LEU A 26 1.32 13.74 11.24
CA LEU A 26 1.20 14.13 12.65
C LEU A 26 2.57 14.12 13.35
N ARG A 27 3.36 13.06 13.19
CA ARG A 27 4.71 12.97 13.78
C ARG A 27 5.66 14.02 13.23
N ALA A 28 5.59 14.32 11.94
CA ALA A 28 6.39 15.38 11.33
C ALA A 28 6.01 16.76 11.88
N ALA A 29 4.71 17.04 12.07
CA ALA A 29 4.22 18.28 12.66
C ALA A 29 4.67 18.44 14.14
N GLU A 30 4.83 17.34 14.86
CA GLU A 30 5.40 17.31 16.22
C GLU A 30 6.94 17.44 16.26
N GLY A 31 7.62 17.50 15.10
CA GLY A 31 9.08 17.50 15.00
C GLY A 31 9.73 16.11 15.15
N ASN A 32 8.92 15.05 15.28
CA ASN A 32 9.35 13.65 15.40
C ASN A 32 9.66 13.04 14.03
N LEU A 33 10.68 13.58 13.34
CA LEU A 33 11.00 13.23 11.95
C LEU A 33 11.40 11.76 11.76
N GLU A 34 12.08 11.16 12.74
CA GLU A 34 12.50 9.75 12.68
C GLU A 34 11.29 8.81 12.62
N GLN A 35 10.31 9.02 13.50
CA GLN A 35 9.06 8.25 13.50
C GLN A 35 8.24 8.51 12.24
N ALA A 36 8.21 9.75 11.75
CA ALA A 36 7.53 10.07 10.49
C ALA A 36 8.16 9.31 9.31
N ALA A 37 9.49 9.27 9.22
CA ALA A 37 10.20 8.54 8.18
C ALA A 37 9.91 7.03 8.24
N GLU A 38 9.91 6.43 9.44
CA GLU A 38 9.56 5.02 9.61
C GLU A 38 8.14 4.70 9.12
N LEU A 39 7.17 5.56 9.48
CA LEU A 39 5.77 5.43 9.06
C LEU A 39 5.63 5.56 7.54
N ILE A 40 6.36 6.49 6.91
CA ILE A 40 6.38 6.65 5.45
C ILE A 40 6.89 5.39 4.76
N VAL A 41 8.03 4.84 5.20
CA VAL A 41 8.61 3.61 4.61
C VAL A 41 7.63 2.44 4.72
N ARG A 42 6.96 2.28 5.87
CA ARG A 42 5.94 1.25 6.07
C ARG A 42 4.74 1.46 5.13
N GLY A 43 4.29 2.70 4.95
CA GLY A 43 3.20 3.04 4.02
C GLY A 43 3.53 2.67 2.56
N LEU A 44 4.73 3.04 2.10
CA LEU A 44 5.23 2.72 0.75
C LEU A 44 5.31 1.20 0.51
N HIS A 45 5.65 0.40 1.53
CA HIS A 45 5.64 -1.05 1.41
C HIS A 45 4.23 -1.60 1.10
N TYR A 46 3.19 -1.04 1.73
CA TYR A 46 1.81 -1.42 1.46
C TYR A 46 1.35 -1.01 0.06
N GLU A 47 1.72 0.19 -0.42
CA GLU A 47 1.44 0.62 -1.80
C GLU A 47 2.12 -0.28 -2.83
N HIS A 48 3.40 -0.61 -2.60
CA HIS A 48 4.14 -1.52 -3.46
C HIS A 48 3.47 -2.90 -3.53
N ARG A 49 3.02 -3.43 -2.39
CA ARG A 49 2.28 -4.69 -2.33
C ARG A 49 0.92 -4.60 -3.03
N ALA A 50 0.21 -3.48 -2.89
CA ALA A 50 -1.06 -3.24 -3.57
C ALA A 50 -0.90 -3.18 -5.10
N ALA A 51 0.19 -2.58 -5.59
CA ALA A 51 0.52 -2.55 -7.01
C ALA A 51 0.78 -3.95 -7.57
N ARG A 52 1.45 -4.81 -6.79
CA ARG A 52 1.73 -6.22 -7.16
C ARG A 52 0.51 -7.14 -7.17
N LEU A 53 -0.62 -6.72 -6.57
CA LEU A 53 -1.89 -7.47 -6.62
C LEU A 53 -2.70 -7.21 -7.92
N GLY A 54 -2.22 -6.35 -8.82
CA GLY A 54 -2.78 -6.20 -10.16
C GLY A 54 -2.59 -7.47 -11.03
N PRO A 55 -3.22 -7.55 -12.21
CA PRO A 55 -2.94 -8.61 -13.16
C PRO A 55 -1.45 -8.61 -13.47
N GLN A 56 -0.75 -9.70 -13.17
CA GLN A 56 0.64 -9.84 -13.58
C GLN A 56 0.66 -9.91 -15.12
N VAL A 57 1.50 -9.10 -15.75
CA VAL A 57 1.68 -9.09 -17.21
C VAL A 57 1.91 -10.51 -17.74
N LEU A 58 2.68 -11.34 -17.02
CA LEU A 58 2.92 -12.75 -17.36
C LEU A 58 1.65 -13.64 -17.29
N GLN A 59 0.69 -13.32 -16.43
CA GLN A 59 -0.60 -14.04 -16.37
C GLN A 59 -1.52 -13.65 -17.54
N LEU A 60 -1.43 -12.40 -18.01
CA LEU A 60 -2.19 -11.95 -19.18
C LEU A 60 -1.67 -12.63 -20.46
N ILE A 61 -0.37 -12.83 -20.59
CA ILE A 61 0.26 -13.48 -21.76
C ILE A 61 -0.07 -14.98 -21.83
N LYS A 62 -0.14 -15.70 -20.70
CA LYS A 62 -0.49 -17.14 -20.69
C LYS A 62 -1.97 -17.43 -20.99
N SER A 63 -2.82 -16.41 -20.98
CA SER A 63 -4.26 -16.56 -21.22
C SER A 63 -4.65 -16.21 -22.66
N ALA A 64 -3.67 -15.84 -23.49
CA ALA A 64 -3.81 -15.50 -24.90
C ALA A 64 -3.41 -16.67 -25.81
#